data_AF-F8GIU3-F1
#
_entry.id   AF-F8GIU3-F1
#
_cell.length_a   1.000
_cell.length_b   1.000
_cell.length_c   1.000
_cell.angle_alpha   90.00
_cell.angle_beta   90.00
_cell.angle_gamma   90.00
#
_symmetry.space_group_name_H-M   'P 1'
#
loop_
_entity.id
_entity.type
_entity.pdbx_description
1 polymer ?
#
loop_
_entity_poly.entity_id
_entity_poly.type
_entity_poly.pdbx_seq_one_letter_code
_entity_poly.pdbx_strand_id
1 'polypeptide(L)'
;MTGIQKGAIGTLLTGGLLGIVLVAVVFGGEAALSTEEFCTSCHSMTYTQKELRESTHYGALGVNPSCKDCHIPQGFKNFHLAVYSHAVDGARELYLELINDYSTLEKFNERRLIMAHDARMNLKKWDSITCRDCHKNPNPPGADAQEAHKKLKTEGATCIDCHQNLVHEEVAKTDLNASLAAGKMVLQKEEDSGADEEGEDEDEDAASEVEAEAQGDEDDEDEE
;
A
#
# COMPACT_ATOMS: atom_id res chain seq x y z
N MET A 1 42.92 9.35 42.31
CA MET A 1 41.62 9.72 41.71
C MET A 1 40.75 10.35 42.79
N THR A 2 40.29 11.58 42.58
CA THR A 2 39.35 12.25 43.49
C THR A 2 37.98 11.55 43.45
N GLY A 3 37.14 11.71 44.49
CA GLY A 3 35.78 11.15 44.50
C GLY A 3 34.95 11.60 43.29
N ILE A 4 35.19 12.82 42.82
CA ILE A 4 34.59 13.41 41.61
C ILE A 4 35.02 12.65 40.35
N GLN A 5 36.30 12.26 40.22
CA GLN A 5 36.78 11.46 39.08
C GLN A 5 36.19 10.04 39.07
N LYS A 6 35.98 9.42 40.24
CA LYS A 6 35.34 8.09 40.33
C LYS A 6 33.85 8.15 39.95
N GLY A 7 33.15 9.20 40.35
CA GLY A 7 31.75 9.44 39.96
C GLY A 7 31.61 9.65 38.45
N ALA A 8 32.48 10.47 37.85
CA ALA A 8 32.45 10.74 36.40
C ALA A 8 32.74 9.48 35.56
N ILE A 9 33.70 8.64 35.96
CA ILE A 9 33.98 7.36 35.28
C ILE A 9 32.79 6.40 35.41
N GLY A 10 32.19 6.31 36.60
CA GLY A 10 31.00 5.49 36.82
C GLY A 10 29.83 5.89 35.91
N THR A 11 29.52 7.18 35.83
CA THR A 11 28.45 7.69 34.96
C THR A 11 28.74 7.44 33.47
N LEU A 12 29.98 7.63 33.02
CA LEU A 12 30.36 7.35 31.63
C LEU A 12 30.27 5.86 31.28
N LEU A 13 30.68 4.97 32.18
CA LEU A 13 30.58 3.52 31.98
C LEU A 13 29.12 3.07 31.94
N THR A 14 28.28 3.54 32.85
CA THR A 14 26.85 3.23 32.86
C THR A 14 26.14 3.78 31.62
N GLY A 15 26.42 5.03 31.24
CA GLY A 15 25.86 5.65 30.04
C GLY A 15 26.32 4.95 28.76
N GLY A 16 27.60 4.57 28.67
CA GLY A 16 28.15 3.82 27.55
C GLY A 16 27.52 2.43 27.42
N LEU A 17 27.37 1.70 28.53
CA LEU A 17 26.69 0.41 28.54
C LEU A 17 25.23 0.53 28.10
N LEU A 18 24.50 1.52 28.64
CA LEU A 18 23.13 1.78 28.24
C LEU A 18 23.02 2.09 26.74
N GLY A 19 23.93 2.92 26.21
CA GLY A 19 23.99 3.22 24.79
C GLY A 19 24.19 1.98 23.92
N ILE A 20 25.12 1.11 24.31
CA ILE A 20 25.36 -0.17 23.61
C ILE A 20 24.12 -1.06 23.63
N VAL A 21 23.47 -1.19 24.79
CA VAL A 21 22.25 -1.99 24.92
C VAL A 21 21.13 -1.43 24.05
N LEU A 22 20.92 -0.12 24.04
CA LEU A 22 19.90 0.51 23.21
C LEU A 22 20.16 0.27 21.72
N VAL A 23 21.39 0.46 21.25
CA VAL A 23 21.76 0.16 19.86
C VAL A 23 21.50 -1.31 19.54
N ALA A 24 21.92 -2.24 20.40
CA ALA A 24 21.68 -3.66 20.19
C ALA A 24 20.18 -3.99 20.10
N VAL A 25 19.35 -3.37 20.95
CA VAL A 25 17.90 -3.56 20.95
C VAL A 25 17.27 -3.03 19.66
N VAL A 26 17.63 -1.84 19.19
CA VAL A 26 17.01 -1.26 17.99
C VAL A 26 17.41 -2.04 16.73
N PHE A 27 18.71 -2.34 16.56
CA PHE A 27 19.18 -3.10 15.39
C PHE A 27 18.74 -4.57 15.43
N GLY A 28 18.77 -5.19 16.62
CA GLY A 28 18.27 -6.55 16.81
C GLY A 28 16.76 -6.66 16.60
N GLY A 29 16.00 -5.66 17.08
CA GLY A 29 14.56 -5.55 16.86
C GLY A 29 14.22 -5.43 15.38
N GLU A 30 14.86 -4.51 14.66
CA GLU A 30 14.71 -4.39 13.19
C GLU A 30 14.94 -5.73 12.48
N ALA A 31 16.03 -6.43 12.83
CA ALA A 31 16.37 -7.70 12.20
C ALA A 31 15.34 -8.80 12.50
N ALA A 32 14.84 -8.87 13.73
CA ALA A 32 13.85 -9.87 14.15
C ALA A 32 12.47 -9.61 13.52
N LEU A 33 12.00 -8.36 13.56
CA LEU A 33 10.70 -7.94 13.06
C LEU A 33 10.60 -7.92 11.53
N SER A 34 11.73 -8.03 10.83
CA SER A 34 11.76 -8.07 9.36
C SER A 34 11.90 -9.49 8.80
N THR A 35 11.85 -10.52 9.63
CA THR A 35 11.90 -11.91 9.15
C THR A 35 10.56 -12.36 8.56
N GLU A 36 10.59 -13.24 7.57
CA GLU A 36 9.37 -13.87 7.03
C GLU A 36 8.63 -14.67 8.11
N GLU A 37 9.37 -15.31 9.02
CA GLU A 37 8.82 -16.03 10.18
C GLU A 37 8.02 -15.08 11.10
N PHE A 38 8.55 -13.89 11.38
CA PHE A 38 7.80 -12.89 12.15
C PHE A 38 6.57 -12.41 11.40
N CYS A 39 6.69 -12.05 10.13
CA CYS A 39 5.55 -11.58 9.33
C CYS A 39 4.43 -12.63 9.25
N THR A 40 4.78 -13.91 9.17
CA THR A 40 3.81 -15.02 9.07
C THR A 40 3.46 -15.66 10.41
N SER A 41 3.90 -15.07 11.52
CA SER A 41 3.47 -15.48 12.87
C SER A 41 1.98 -15.21 13.11
N CYS A 42 1.41 -14.24 12.38
CA CYS A 42 -0.04 -14.04 12.25
C CYS A 42 -0.59 -14.95 11.14
N HIS A 43 -1.64 -15.71 11.45
CA HIS A 43 -2.28 -16.63 10.50
C HIS A 43 -2.79 -15.92 9.23
N SER A 44 -3.27 -14.68 9.35
CA SER A 44 -3.77 -13.86 8.23
C SER A 44 -2.71 -13.63 7.15
N MET A 45 -1.44 -13.51 7.54
CA MET A 45 -0.32 -13.28 6.62
C MET A 45 0.13 -14.55 5.88
N THR A 46 -0.36 -15.72 6.26
CA THR A 46 -0.08 -16.97 5.52
C THR A 46 -0.77 -16.96 4.14
N TYR A 47 -1.90 -16.25 4.01
CA TYR A 47 -2.59 -16.09 2.72
C TYR A 47 -1.72 -15.33 1.72
N THR A 48 -1.18 -14.18 2.12
CA THR A 48 -0.33 -13.34 1.26
C THR A 48 1.05 -13.96 1.02
N GLN A 49 1.59 -14.74 1.97
CA GLN A 49 2.81 -15.53 1.74
C GLN A 49 2.62 -16.55 0.62
N LYS A 50 1.48 -17.24 0.59
CA LYS A 50 1.18 -18.18 -0.50
C LYS A 50 1.14 -17.46 -1.83
N GLU A 51 0.44 -16.34 -1.91
CA GLU A 51 0.35 -15.50 -3.11
C GLU A 51 1.74 -15.02 -3.57
N LEU A 52 2.60 -14.59 -2.64
CA LEU A 52 3.99 -14.22 -2.96
C LEU A 52 4.71 -15.35 -3.68
N ARG A 53 4.61 -16.58 -3.17
CA ARG A 53 5.28 -17.76 -3.77
C ARG A 53 4.76 -18.14 -5.15
N GLU A 54 3.52 -17.77 -5.45
CA GLU A 54 2.86 -18.02 -6.73
C GLU A 54 3.04 -16.86 -7.73
N SER A 55 3.55 -15.71 -7.25
CA SER A 55 3.73 -14.51 -8.05
C SER A 55 4.91 -14.57 -9.02
N THR A 56 4.90 -13.64 -9.99
CA THR A 56 6.00 -13.41 -10.93
C THR A 56 7.29 -12.90 -10.28
N HIS A 57 7.23 -12.41 -9.04
CA HIS A 57 8.40 -11.93 -8.31
C HIS A 57 9.17 -13.04 -7.60
N TYR A 58 8.54 -14.22 -7.44
CA TYR A 58 9.18 -15.38 -6.83
C TYR A 58 10.03 -16.14 -7.85
N GLY A 59 11.26 -16.52 -7.49
CA GLY A 59 12.21 -17.21 -8.38
C GLY A 59 12.80 -16.37 -9.53
N ALA A 60 12.15 -15.28 -9.95
CA ALA A 60 12.59 -14.44 -11.07
C ALA A 60 13.87 -13.63 -10.78
N LEU A 61 14.11 -13.27 -9.52
CA LEU A 61 15.20 -12.40 -9.11
C LEU A 61 16.51 -13.16 -8.76
N GLY A 62 16.58 -14.46 -9.03
CA GLY A 62 17.72 -15.33 -8.67
C GLY A 62 17.85 -15.61 -7.16
N VAL A 63 17.15 -14.84 -6.32
CA VAL A 63 16.89 -15.08 -4.90
C VAL A 63 15.41 -14.81 -4.66
N ASN A 64 14.76 -15.64 -3.86
CA ASN A 64 13.34 -15.45 -3.54
C ASN A 64 13.20 -14.23 -2.60
N PRO A 65 12.42 -13.20 -2.97
CA PRO A 65 12.15 -12.08 -2.09
C PRO A 65 11.33 -12.55 -0.90
N SER A 66 11.54 -11.92 0.26
CA SER A 66 10.70 -12.07 1.45
C SER A 66 9.84 -10.83 1.68
N CYS A 67 8.95 -10.87 2.66
CA CYS A 67 8.01 -9.79 2.99
C CYS A 67 8.70 -8.42 3.11
N LYS A 68 9.83 -8.36 3.83
CA LYS A 68 10.54 -7.09 4.08
C LYS A 68 11.14 -6.46 2.83
N ASP A 69 11.45 -7.28 1.81
CA ASP A 69 12.16 -6.82 0.62
C ASP A 69 11.31 -5.88 -0.23
N CYS A 70 9.98 -5.94 -0.06
CA CYS A 70 9.04 -4.99 -0.63
C CYS A 70 8.47 -4.02 0.42
N HIS A 71 8.06 -4.53 1.60
CA HIS A 71 7.24 -3.76 2.54
C HIS A 71 8.00 -2.91 3.55
N ILE A 72 9.31 -3.10 3.74
CA ILE A 72 10.11 -2.37 4.73
C ILE A 72 11.27 -1.67 4.04
N PRO A 73 11.46 -0.34 4.17
CA PRO A 73 12.62 0.35 3.63
C PRO A 73 13.94 -0.26 4.14
N GLN A 74 14.83 -0.66 3.23
CA GLN A 74 16.04 -1.39 3.58
C GLN A 74 17.30 -0.51 3.62
N GLY A 75 18.32 -1.00 4.33
CA GLY A 75 19.67 -0.42 4.35
C GLY A 75 19.86 0.72 5.37
N PHE A 76 21.12 0.97 5.73
CA PHE A 76 21.48 1.91 6.80
C PHE A 76 20.95 3.33 6.56
N LYS A 77 20.95 3.80 5.31
CA LYS A 77 20.43 5.12 4.93
C LYS A 77 18.94 5.27 5.26
N ASN A 78 18.16 4.21 5.10
CA ASN A 78 16.72 4.21 5.29
C ASN A 78 16.30 3.56 6.62
N PHE A 79 17.25 3.24 7.50
CA PHE A 79 17.00 2.56 8.76
C PHE A 79 15.96 3.29 9.64
N HIS A 80 15.99 4.63 9.63
CA HIS A 80 14.99 5.44 10.31
C HIS A 80 13.57 5.23 9.77
N LEU A 81 13.40 4.98 8.47
CA LEU A 81 12.11 4.62 7.87
C LEU A 81 11.72 3.18 8.21
N ALA A 82 12.68 2.25 8.27
CA ALA A 82 12.44 0.88 8.70
C ALA A 82 11.87 0.84 10.14
N VAL A 83 12.57 1.52 11.06
CA VAL A 83 12.12 1.67 12.46
C VAL A 83 10.76 2.36 12.55
N TYR A 84 10.54 3.41 11.75
CA TYR A 84 9.22 4.05 11.67
C TYR A 84 8.14 3.08 11.20
N SER A 85 8.43 2.26 10.19
CA SER A 85 7.48 1.30 9.62
C SER A 85 7.05 0.28 10.67
N HIS A 86 7.99 -0.27 11.44
CA HIS A 86 7.65 -1.19 12.55
C HIS A 86 6.86 -0.49 13.66
N ALA A 87 7.29 0.71 14.06
CA ALA A 87 6.72 1.41 15.21
C ALA A 87 5.32 1.99 14.94
N VAL A 88 5.05 2.43 13.71
CA VAL A 88 3.78 3.07 13.34
C VAL A 88 2.90 2.11 12.57
N ASP A 89 3.37 1.62 11.43
CA ASP A 89 2.57 0.79 10.55
C ASP A 89 2.40 -0.62 11.17
N GLY A 90 3.49 -1.24 11.65
CA GLY A 90 3.45 -2.53 12.34
C GLY A 90 2.59 -2.52 13.61
N ALA A 91 2.64 -1.44 14.41
CA ALA A 91 1.79 -1.30 15.59
C ALA A 91 0.31 -1.17 15.23
N ARG A 92 0.00 -0.44 14.15
CA ARG A 92 -1.36 -0.35 13.61
C ARG A 92 -1.84 -1.70 13.11
N GLU A 93 -1.03 -2.42 12.33
CA GLU A 93 -1.40 -3.74 11.80
C GLU A 93 -1.61 -4.75 12.92
N LEU A 94 -0.78 -4.74 13.97
CA LEU A 94 -1.01 -5.57 15.17
C LEU A 94 -2.35 -5.25 15.82
N TYR A 95 -2.69 -3.97 15.99
CA TYR A 95 -3.99 -3.58 16.53
C TYR A 95 -5.13 -4.08 15.65
N LEU A 96 -5.03 -3.91 14.33
CA LEU A 96 -6.04 -4.36 13.36
C LEU A 96 -6.21 -5.88 13.34
N GLU A 97 -5.12 -6.65 13.44
CA GLU A 97 -5.12 -8.11 13.59
C GLU A 97 -5.86 -8.55 14.86
N LEU A 98 -5.75 -7.78 15.95
CA LEU A 98 -6.41 -8.10 17.23
C LEU A 98 -7.90 -7.75 17.26
N ILE A 99 -8.34 -6.74 16.52
CA ILE A 99 -9.74 -6.27 16.57
C ILE A 99 -10.62 -6.78 15.43
N ASN A 100 -10.04 -7.18 14.30
CA ASN A 100 -10.77 -7.69 13.16
C ASN A 100 -10.71 -9.22 13.13
N ASP A 101 -11.58 -9.83 12.33
CA ASP A 101 -11.62 -11.28 12.17
C ASP A 101 -11.00 -11.67 10.83
N TYR A 102 -9.88 -12.38 10.89
CA TYR A 102 -9.16 -12.91 9.73
C TYR A 102 -9.12 -14.45 9.71
N SER A 103 -10.00 -15.09 10.48
CA SER A 103 -10.01 -16.55 10.69
C SER A 103 -10.22 -17.36 9.40
N THR A 104 -10.76 -16.74 8.36
CA THR A 104 -10.94 -17.35 7.03
C THR A 104 -10.46 -16.41 5.94
N LEU A 105 -10.09 -16.99 4.80
CA LEU A 105 -9.72 -16.22 3.61
C LEU A 105 -10.87 -15.31 3.13
N GLU A 106 -12.13 -15.74 3.29
CA GLU A 106 -13.30 -14.94 2.96
C GLU A 106 -13.34 -13.64 3.79
N LYS A 107 -13.18 -13.74 5.11
CA LYS A 107 -13.14 -12.56 6.00
C LYS A 107 -11.91 -11.68 5.76
N PHE A 108 -10.78 -12.29 5.44
CA PHE A 108 -9.60 -11.53 4.98
C PHE A 108 -9.91 -10.75 3.69
N ASN A 109 -10.60 -11.38 2.74
CA ASN A 109 -10.95 -10.78 1.46
C ASN A 109 -11.95 -9.62 1.59
N GLU A 110 -12.85 -9.65 2.57
CA GLU A 110 -13.73 -8.51 2.90
C GLU A 110 -12.95 -7.21 3.17
N ARG A 111 -11.71 -7.33 3.65
CA ARG A 111 -10.83 -6.19 3.96
C ARG A 111 -9.62 -6.06 3.04
N ARG A 112 -9.48 -6.95 2.04
CA ARG A 112 -8.28 -7.00 1.18
C ARG A 112 -8.03 -5.68 0.48
N LEU A 113 -9.08 -5.03 -0.03
CA LEU A 113 -8.95 -3.75 -0.72
C LEU A 113 -8.36 -2.65 0.17
N ILE A 114 -8.83 -2.51 1.42
CA ILE A 114 -8.30 -1.50 2.34
C ILE A 114 -6.86 -1.83 2.76
N MET A 115 -6.55 -3.10 3.02
CA MET A 115 -5.18 -3.52 3.35
C MET A 115 -4.21 -3.29 2.18
N ALA A 116 -4.63 -3.61 0.95
CA ALA A 116 -3.85 -3.37 -0.25
C ALA A 116 -3.63 -1.86 -0.47
N HIS A 117 -4.66 -1.04 -0.28
CA HIS A 117 -4.54 0.41 -0.35
C HIS A 117 -3.51 0.94 0.66
N ASP A 118 -3.61 0.55 1.92
CA ASP A 118 -2.69 1.00 2.97
C ASP A 118 -1.24 0.59 2.66
N ALA A 119 -1.02 -0.65 2.20
CA ALA A 119 0.29 -1.11 1.77
C ALA A 119 0.84 -0.29 0.59
N ARG A 120 -0.01 0.02 -0.40
CA ARG A 120 0.36 0.87 -1.55
C ARG A 120 0.70 2.29 -1.12
N MET A 121 -0.03 2.84 -0.16
CA MET A 121 0.22 4.17 0.40
C MET A 121 1.57 4.24 1.12
N ASN A 122 1.93 3.18 1.87
CA ASN A 122 3.25 3.06 2.49
C ASN A 122 4.37 3.02 1.43
N LEU A 123 4.22 2.18 0.41
CA LEU A 123 5.16 2.13 -0.71
C LEU A 123 5.30 3.48 -1.42
N LYS A 124 4.19 4.20 -1.63
CA LYS A 124 4.20 5.53 -2.24
C LYS A 124 4.90 6.56 -1.36
N LYS A 125 4.62 6.56 -0.05
CA LYS A 125 5.18 7.50 0.93
C LYS A 125 6.71 7.51 0.92
N TRP A 126 7.33 6.37 0.63
CA TRP A 126 8.79 6.23 0.55
C TRP A 126 9.29 6.14 -0.89
N ASP A 127 8.54 6.67 -1.86
CA ASP A 127 8.92 6.70 -3.28
C ASP A 127 9.29 5.31 -3.85
N SER A 128 8.59 4.27 -3.41
CA SER A 128 8.83 2.88 -3.84
C SER A 128 10.32 2.47 -3.72
N ILE A 129 11.01 2.94 -2.66
CA ILE A 129 12.46 2.76 -2.51
C ILE A 129 12.91 1.30 -2.60
N THR A 130 12.12 0.38 -2.05
CA THR A 130 12.33 -1.07 -2.11
C THR A 130 12.24 -1.62 -3.53
N CYS A 131 11.28 -1.12 -4.34
CA CYS A 131 11.21 -1.45 -5.76
C CYS A 131 12.47 -0.97 -6.50
N ARG A 132 12.93 0.26 -6.21
CA ARG A 132 14.07 0.91 -6.85
C ARG A 132 15.42 0.27 -6.48
N ASP A 133 15.51 -0.39 -5.34
CA ASP A 133 16.72 -1.11 -4.91
C ASP A 133 17.06 -2.28 -5.86
N CYS A 134 16.05 -2.93 -6.44
CA CYS A 134 16.22 -3.99 -7.44
C CYS A 134 16.03 -3.49 -8.88
N HIS A 135 14.99 -2.70 -9.16
CA HIS A 135 14.66 -2.20 -10.50
C HIS A 135 15.43 -0.92 -10.85
N LYS A 136 16.76 -1.02 -10.90
CA LYS A 136 17.63 0.10 -11.25
C LYS A 136 17.53 0.41 -12.74
N ASN A 137 17.14 1.64 -13.07
CA ASN A 137 16.99 2.13 -14.45
C ASN A 137 16.05 1.26 -15.30
N PRO A 138 14.75 1.18 -14.95
CA PRO A 138 13.80 0.36 -15.68
C PRO A 138 13.68 0.82 -17.13
N ASN A 139 13.74 -0.12 -18.07
CA ASN A 139 13.57 0.13 -19.50
C ASN A 139 12.27 -0.56 -19.97
N PRO A 140 11.12 0.12 -19.87
CA PRO A 140 9.85 -0.47 -20.23
C PRO A 140 9.76 -0.69 -21.76
N PRO A 141 9.10 -1.76 -22.20
CA PRO A 141 8.90 -2.02 -23.62
C PRO A 141 7.79 -1.12 -24.21
N GLY A 142 8.01 -0.58 -25.40
CA GLY A 142 7.02 0.22 -26.12
C GLY A 142 7.09 1.73 -25.83
N ALA A 143 6.63 2.55 -26.79
CA ALA A 143 6.69 4.00 -26.71
C ALA A 143 5.82 4.54 -25.57
N ASP A 144 4.61 4.00 -25.40
CA ASP A 144 3.65 4.48 -24.39
C ASP A 144 4.14 4.21 -22.97
N ALA A 145 4.70 3.03 -22.72
CA ALA A 145 5.25 2.69 -21.42
C ALA A 145 6.53 3.50 -21.10
N GLN A 146 7.33 3.81 -22.12
CA GLN A 146 8.47 4.74 -21.98
C GLN A 146 8.00 6.14 -21.63
N GLU A 147 6.95 6.64 -22.28
CA GLU A 147 6.35 7.94 -21.96
C GLU A 147 5.79 7.96 -20.54
N ALA A 148 5.03 6.93 -20.14
CA ALA A 148 4.52 6.79 -18.78
C ALA A 148 5.65 6.77 -17.73
N HIS A 149 6.77 6.08 -18.00
CA HIS A 149 7.92 6.08 -17.09
C HIS A 149 8.64 7.43 -17.00
N LYS A 150 8.48 8.35 -17.96
CA LYS A 150 9.02 9.72 -17.83
C LYS A 150 8.36 10.46 -16.66
N LYS A 151 7.09 10.13 -16.33
CA LYS A 151 6.35 10.69 -15.18
C LYS A 151 7.05 10.47 -13.84
N LEU A 152 7.86 9.41 -13.72
CA LEU A 152 8.68 9.16 -12.52
C LEU A 152 9.71 10.29 -12.27
N LYS A 153 10.09 11.03 -13.31
CA LYS A 153 11.05 12.16 -13.24
C LYS A 153 10.37 13.52 -13.33
N THR A 154 9.27 13.63 -14.07
CA THR A 154 8.61 14.91 -14.37
C THR A 154 7.49 15.26 -13.39
N GLU A 155 6.78 14.26 -12.87
CA GLU A 155 5.56 14.44 -12.09
C GLU A 155 5.68 13.90 -10.65
N GLY A 156 6.84 13.32 -10.29
CA GLY A 156 7.04 12.72 -8.98
C GLY A 156 6.23 11.43 -8.79
N ALA A 157 5.85 10.76 -9.87
CA ALA A 157 5.19 9.47 -9.81
C ALA A 157 6.13 8.40 -9.21
N THR A 158 5.54 7.47 -8.49
CA THR A 158 6.20 6.32 -7.87
C THR A 158 5.82 5.04 -8.63
N CYS A 159 6.58 3.96 -8.46
CA CYS A 159 6.30 2.70 -9.14
C CYS A 159 4.88 2.18 -8.83
N ILE A 160 4.47 2.33 -7.58
CA ILE A 160 3.19 1.82 -7.06
C ILE A 160 1.97 2.64 -7.51
N ASP A 161 2.17 3.83 -8.10
CA ASP A 161 1.04 4.59 -8.66
C ASP A 161 0.36 3.84 -9.82
N CYS A 162 1.14 3.07 -10.59
CA CYS A 162 0.63 2.28 -11.72
C CYS A 162 0.66 0.76 -11.45
N HIS A 163 1.70 0.26 -10.78
CA HIS A 163 1.95 -1.18 -10.61
C HIS A 163 1.37 -1.73 -9.29
N GLN A 164 0.03 -1.79 -9.19
CA GLN A 164 -0.68 -2.06 -7.92
C GLN A 164 -1.04 -3.52 -7.62
N ASN A 165 -1.05 -4.40 -8.62
CA ASN A 165 -1.42 -5.82 -8.53
C ASN A 165 -0.26 -6.69 -9.02
N LEU A 166 0.86 -6.68 -8.27
CA LEU A 166 2.12 -7.30 -8.71
C LEU A 166 2.38 -8.70 -8.14
N VAL A 167 1.92 -8.95 -6.92
CA VAL A 167 2.34 -10.09 -6.09
C VAL A 167 1.15 -10.77 -5.44
N HIS A 168 0.30 -9.98 -4.80
CA HIS A 168 -0.89 -10.46 -4.10
C HIS A 168 -2.11 -10.50 -5.01
N GLU A 169 -3.14 -11.24 -4.59
CA GLU A 169 -4.41 -11.35 -5.32
C GLU A 169 -4.92 -9.96 -5.71
N GLU A 170 -5.43 -9.85 -6.93
CA GLU A 170 -5.83 -8.57 -7.46
C GLU A 170 -7.02 -7.98 -6.71
N VAL A 171 -6.96 -6.66 -6.50
CA VAL A 171 -8.10 -5.86 -6.06
C VAL A 171 -8.18 -4.62 -6.92
N ALA A 172 -9.31 -3.91 -6.83
CA ALA A 172 -9.50 -2.63 -7.48
C ALA A 172 -8.30 -1.70 -7.22
N LYS A 173 -7.85 -1.02 -8.29
CA LYS A 173 -6.76 -0.05 -8.19
C LYS A 173 -7.30 1.23 -7.54
N THR A 174 -6.42 1.88 -6.79
CA THR A 174 -6.76 3.13 -6.08
C THR A 174 -5.92 4.27 -6.63
N ASP A 175 -6.52 5.44 -6.81
CA ASP A 175 -5.77 6.63 -7.19
C ASP A 175 -5.08 7.14 -5.92
N LEU A 176 -3.80 6.82 -5.77
CA LEU A 176 -3.04 7.12 -4.56
C LEU A 176 -2.83 8.64 -4.39
N ASN A 177 -2.73 9.40 -5.48
CA ASN A 177 -2.62 10.85 -5.42
C ASN A 177 -3.94 11.49 -4.99
N ALA A 178 -5.05 11.09 -5.60
CA ALA A 178 -6.37 11.55 -5.20
C ALA A 178 -6.71 11.10 -3.77
N SER A 179 -6.29 9.90 -3.38
CA SER A 179 -6.50 9.39 -2.01
C SER A 179 -5.74 10.21 -0.97
N LEU A 180 -4.48 10.58 -1.25
CA LEU A 180 -3.70 11.50 -0.43
C LEU A 180 -4.38 12.87 -0.31
N ALA A 181 -4.84 13.43 -1.43
CA ALA A 181 -5.47 14.74 -1.46
C ALA A 181 -6.83 14.76 -0.71
N ALA A 182 -7.61 13.68 -0.82
CA ALA A 182 -8.92 13.56 -0.20
C ALA A 182 -8.88 13.07 1.25
N GLY A 183 -7.75 12.53 1.72
CA GLY A 183 -7.63 11.91 3.05
C GLY A 183 -8.46 10.63 3.22
N LYS A 184 -8.89 10.03 2.12
CA LYS A 184 -9.68 8.78 2.08
C LYS A 184 -9.36 8.01 0.81
N MET A 185 -9.61 6.70 0.80
CA MET A 185 -9.42 5.89 -0.41
C MET A 185 -10.29 6.41 -1.55
N VAL A 186 -9.65 6.60 -2.72
CA VAL A 186 -10.30 6.93 -3.99
C VAL A 186 -9.95 5.82 -4.98
N LEU A 187 -10.97 5.21 -5.59
CA LEU A 187 -10.78 4.20 -6.64
C LEU A 187 -10.32 4.87 -7.94
N GLN A 188 -9.42 4.22 -8.68
CA GLN A 188 -9.16 4.63 -10.06
C GLN A 188 -10.42 4.39 -10.89
N LYS A 189 -10.75 5.33 -11.77
CA LYS A 189 -11.75 5.06 -12.81
C LYS A 189 -11.18 3.95 -13.68
N GLU A 190 -11.98 2.93 -13.96
CA GLU A 190 -11.60 1.96 -14.97
C GLU A 190 -11.52 2.71 -16.30
N GLU A 191 -10.31 2.86 -16.83
CA GLU A 191 -10.16 3.20 -18.25
C GLU A 191 -10.65 1.96 -18.98
N ASP A 192 -11.81 2.08 -19.61
CA ASP A 192 -12.40 1.07 -20.47
C ASP A 192 -11.30 0.54 -21.40
N SER A 193 -10.96 -0.73 -21.23
CA SER A 193 -9.98 -1.39 -22.07
C SER A 193 -10.61 -1.58 -23.45
N GLY A 194 -10.55 -0.54 -24.28
CA GLY A 194 -10.85 -0.53 -25.71
C GLY A 194 -11.85 -1.59 -26.16
N ALA A 195 -13.12 -1.44 -25.77
CA ALA A 195 -14.19 -1.98 -26.59
C ALA A 195 -14.29 -1.12 -27.85
N ASP A 196 -14.28 -1.78 -28.99
CA ASP A 196 -14.34 -1.23 -30.34
C ASP A 196 -15.27 -0.01 -30.44
N GLU A 197 -14.71 1.19 -30.70
CA GLU A 197 -15.47 2.26 -31.34
C GLU A 197 -15.70 1.86 -32.81
N GLU A 198 -16.70 1.00 -33.03
CA GLU A 198 -17.44 1.04 -34.29
C GLU A 198 -18.55 2.08 -34.11
N GLY A 199 -18.35 3.23 -34.77
CA GLY A 199 -19.25 4.36 -34.69
C GLY A 199 -20.63 4.05 -35.28
N GLU A 200 -21.64 4.62 -34.65
CA GLU A 200 -22.82 5.11 -35.34
C GLU A 200 -23.08 6.52 -34.81
N ASP A 201 -22.80 7.50 -35.68
CA ASP A 201 -23.33 8.86 -35.58
C ASP A 201 -24.85 8.83 -35.82
N GLU A 202 -25.52 9.90 -35.35
CA GLU A 202 -26.95 10.27 -35.53
C GLU A 202 -27.87 9.63 -34.44
N ASP A 203 -28.52 10.39 -33.55
CA ASP A 203 -29.47 11.47 -33.85
C ASP A 203 -29.61 12.54 -32.76
N GLU A 204 -29.97 13.71 -33.25
CA GLU A 204 -30.28 14.96 -32.58
C GLU A 204 -31.54 14.89 -31.69
N ASP A 205 -31.56 15.77 -30.67
CA ASP A 205 -32.75 16.41 -30.08
C ASP A 205 -33.94 15.55 -29.60
N ALA A 206 -34.03 15.35 -28.29
CA ALA A 206 -35.30 15.50 -27.55
C ALA A 206 -35.05 15.65 -26.05
N ALA A 207 -34.94 16.90 -25.60
CA ALA A 207 -35.23 17.27 -24.22
C ALA A 207 -36.75 17.47 -24.08
N SER A 208 -37.43 16.62 -23.30
CA SER A 208 -38.52 17.02 -22.40
C SER A 208 -39.19 15.82 -21.75
N GLU A 209 -39.25 15.86 -20.41
CA GLU A 209 -40.40 15.47 -19.59
C GLU A 209 -40.75 13.98 -19.46
N VAL A 210 -40.46 13.42 -18.28
CA VAL A 210 -41.48 12.67 -17.51
C VAL A 210 -41.22 12.90 -16.02
N GLU A 211 -41.93 13.87 -15.43
CA GLU A 211 -42.13 13.95 -13.99
C GLU A 211 -43.36 13.11 -13.59
N ALA A 212 -43.14 12.25 -12.60
CA ALA A 212 -44.05 11.78 -11.55
C ALA A 212 -45.57 11.76 -11.81
N GLU A 213 -46.10 10.55 -12.01
CA GLU A 213 -47.51 10.24 -11.77
C GLU A 213 -47.67 9.65 -10.35
N ALA A 214 -48.19 10.44 -9.41
CA ALA A 214 -48.71 9.94 -8.15
C ALA A 214 -49.82 10.86 -7.62
N GLN A 215 -51.00 10.26 -7.41
CA GLN A 215 -52.15 10.72 -6.61
C GLN A 215 -52.94 11.88 -7.26
N GLY A 216 -54.28 11.90 -7.31
CA GLY A 216 -55.31 11.15 -6.61
C GLY A 216 -56.48 12.12 -6.36
N ASP A 217 -57.69 11.66 -6.69
CA ASP A 217 -59.00 12.07 -6.17
C ASP A 217 -59.63 13.44 -6.52
N GLU A 218 -60.97 13.35 -6.61
CA GLU A 218 -62.05 14.33 -6.41
C GLU A 218 -62.58 15.16 -7.61
N ASP A 219 -63.72 14.65 -8.11
CA ASP A 219 -65.06 15.25 -8.13
C ASP A 219 -65.46 16.43 -9.05
N ASP A 220 -66.70 16.24 -9.52
CA ASP A 220 -67.77 17.17 -9.90
C ASP A 220 -67.89 17.75 -11.33
N GLU A 221 -69.08 17.44 -11.90
CA GLU A 221 -70.05 18.32 -12.59
C GLU A 221 -69.54 19.07 -13.85
N ASP A 222 -70.16 19.07 -15.03
CA ASP A 222 -71.58 19.17 -15.39
C ASP A 222 -71.70 19.18 -16.96
N GLU A 223 -72.93 19.03 -17.48
CA GLU A 223 -73.42 19.46 -18.82
C GLU A 223 -73.07 18.64 -20.10
N GLU A 224 -73.92 17.65 -20.43
CA GLU A 224 -74.95 17.65 -21.52
C GLU A 224 -75.35 16.22 -21.96
#